data_AF-A0A261ABK6-F1
#
_entry.id   AF-A0A261ABK6-F1
#
_cell.length_a   1.000
_cell.length_b   1.000
_cell.length_c   1.000
_cell.angle_alpha   90.00
_cell.angle_beta   90.00
_cell.angle_gamma   90.00
#
_symmetry.space_group_name_H-M   'P 1'
#
loop_
_entity.id
_entity.type
_entity.pdbx_description
1 polymer ?
#
loop_
_entity_poly.entity_id
_entity_poly.type
_entity_poly.pdbx_seq_one_letter_code
_entity_poly.pdbx_strand_id
1 'polypeptide(L)' 'MVDTGASISLISEKWLKRMGYNYKAHNTRQVAGTANGTLLNLIGSLRLWKIGKFLITAFLE' A
#
# COMPACT_ATOMS: atom_id res chain seq x y z
N MET A 1 0.40 -11.29 -0.31
CA MET A 1 -0.15 -12.04 -1.45
C MET A 1 0.35 -11.37 -2.72
N VAL A 2 0.81 -12.11 -3.71
CA VAL A 2 1.16 -11.53 -5.02
C VAL A 2 -0.12 -11.53 -5.86
N ASP A 3 -0.53 -10.35 -6.33
CA ASP A 3 -1.69 -10.17 -7.19
C ASP A 3 -1.23 -9.51 -8.49
N THR A 4 -1.44 -10.19 -9.61
CA THR A 4 -1.05 -9.70 -10.95
C THR A 4 -2.10 -8.82 -11.59
N GLY A 5 -3.34 -8.81 -11.09
CA GLY A 5 -4.39 -7.89 -11.50
C GLY A 5 -4.29 -6.52 -10.83
N ALA A 6 -3.57 -6.43 -9.71
CA ALA A 6 -3.33 -5.19 -9.02
C ALA A 6 -2.25 -4.35 -9.72
N SER A 7 -2.61 -3.14 -10.16
CA SER A 7 -1.65 -2.19 -10.74
C SER A 7 -0.81 -1.46 -9.68
N ILE A 8 -1.18 -1.56 -8.41
CA ILE A 8 -0.51 -0.90 -7.28
C ILE A 8 -0.27 -1.89 -6.15
N SER A 9 0.76 -1.64 -5.35
CA SER A 9 0.98 -2.37 -4.09
C SER A 9 0.12 -1.76 -2.98
N LEU A 10 -0.67 -2.58 -2.30
CA LEU A 10 -1.49 -2.20 -1.16
C LEU A 10 -0.96 -2.84 0.11
N ILE A 11 -0.99 -2.09 1.21
CA ILE A 11 -0.65 -2.60 2.53
C ILE A 11 -1.60 -2.02 3.58
N SER A 12 -2.20 -2.89 4.38
CA SER A 12 -3.07 -2.46 5.47
C SER A 12 -2.24 -1.92 6.64
N GLU A 13 -2.74 -0.84 7.25
CA GLU A 13 -2.14 -0.25 8.45
C GLU A 13 -1.99 -1.24 9.61
N LYS A 14 -2.94 -2.17 9.75
CA LYS A 14 -2.91 -3.21 10.78
C LYS A 14 -1.67 -4.11 10.65
N TRP A 15 -1.26 -4.40 9.42
CA TRP A 15 -0.07 -5.20 9.15
C TRP A 15 1.21 -4.46 9.52
N LEU A 16 1.32 -3.17 9.17
CA LEU A 16 2.46 -2.34 9.54
C LEU A 16 2.63 -2.25 11.06
N LYS A 17 1.53 -2.02 11.79
CA LYS A 17 1.51 -2.00 13.25
C LYS A 17 1.92 -3.35 13.85
N ARG A 18 1.41 -4.46 13.31
CA ARG A 18 1.78 -5.83 13.74
C ARG A 18 3.24 -6.16 13.51
N MET A 19 3.84 -5.66 12.43
CA MET A 19 5.27 -5.85 12.16
C MET A 19 6.17 -4.94 13.00
N GLY A 20 5.60 -4.06 13.84
CA GLY A 20 6.37 -3.05 14.59
C GLY A 20 7.05 -2.03 13.69
N TYR A 21 6.59 -1.87 12.45
CA TYR A 21 7.22 -0.99 11.48
C TYR A 21 6.84 0.46 11.80
N ASN A 22 7.83 1.28 12.14
CA ASN A 22 7.61 2.72 12.32
C ASN A 22 7.60 3.40 10.95
N TYR A 23 6.41 3.65 10.42
CA TYR A 23 6.23 4.20 9.07
C TYR A 23 5.87 5.68 9.09
N LYS A 24 6.39 6.43 8.11
CA LYS A 24 5.91 7.78 7.79
C LYS A 24 5.19 7.73 6.45
N ALA A 25 3.86 7.70 6.49
CA ALA A 25 3.05 7.76 5.29
C ALA A 25 3.00 9.20 4.77
N HIS A 26 3.22 9.39 3.47
CA HIS A 26 2.94 10.66 2.82
C HIS A 26 1.46 10.70 2.45
N ASN A 27 0.75 11.74 2.88
CA ASN A 27 -0.68 11.87 2.64
C ASN A 27 -0.95 11.90 1.14
N THR A 28 -1.90 11.08 0.69
CA THR A 28 -2.28 11.01 -0.72
C THR A 28 -3.80 10.95 -0.81
N ARG A 29 -4.34 11.39 -1.94
CA ARG A 29 -5.77 11.27 -2.25
C ARG A 29 -5.90 10.50 -3.55
N GLN A 30 -5.55 9.22 -3.48
CA GLN A 30 -5.76 8.30 -4.60
C GLN A 30 -6.90 7.36 -4.28
N VAL A 31 -7.52 6.83 -5.33
CA VAL A 31 -8.63 5.90 -5.22
C VAL A 31 -8.31 4.68 -6.05
N ALA A 32 -8.50 3.49 -5.50
CA ALA A 32 -8.31 2.22 -6.21
C ALA A 32 -9.65 1.51 -6.40
N GLY A 33 -9.94 1.08 -7.61
CA GLY A 33 -11.08 0.21 -7.90
C GLY A 33 -10.78 -1.22 -7.48
N THR A 34 -11.70 -1.86 -6.77
CA THR A 34 -11.60 -3.28 -6.41
C THR A 34 -12.38 -4.15 -7.39
N ALA A 35 -12.09 -5.45 -7.38
CA ALA A 35 -12.83 -6.44 -8.17
C ALA A 35 -14.34 -6.48 -7.87
N ASN A 36 -14.75 -6.03 -6.67
CA ASN A 36 -16.15 -5.99 -6.26
C ASN A 36 -16.86 -4.69 -6.66
N GLY A 37 -16.21 -3.82 -7.46
CA GLY A 37 -16.76 -2.54 -7.90
C GLY A 37 -16.75 -1.44 -6.83
N THR A 38 -16.20 -1.72 -5.64
CA THR A 38 -16.02 -0.70 -4.60
C THR A 38 -14.75 0.11 -4.83
N LEU A 39 -14.78 1.37 -4.39
CA LEU A 39 -13.64 2.27 -4.43
C LEU A 39 -12.97 2.32 -3.06
N LEU A 40 -11.68 1.99 -3.01
CA LEU A 40 -10.83 2.14 -1.83
C LEU A 40 -10.16 3.50 -1.84
N ASN A 41 -10.35 4.27 -0.78
CA ASN A 41 -9.65 5.54 -0.59
C ASN A 41 -8.27 5.25 0.00
N LEU A 42 -7.22 5.60 -0.75
CA LEU A 42 -5.85 5.45 -0.33
C LEU A 42 -5.43 6.70 0.43
N ILE A 43 -5.24 6.56 1.74
CA ILE A 43 -4.99 7.67 2.68
C ILE A 43 -3.50 8.01 2.81
N GLY A 44 -2.61 7.13 2.34
CA GLY A 44 -1.17 7.34 2.43
C GLY A 44 -0.38 6.57 1.39
N SER A 45 0.81 7.07 1.07
CA SER A 45 1.81 6.32 0.32
C SER A 45 3.05 6.13 1.17
N LEU A 46 3.64 4.96 1.04
CA LEU A 46 4.77 4.49 1.82
C LEU A 46 5.84 3.95 0.89
N ARG A 47 7.05 4.46 1.08
CA ARG A 47 8.22 3.96 0.36
C ARG A 47 8.85 2.86 1.19
N LEU A 48 8.48 1.61 0.89
CA LEU A 48 9.05 0.45 1.56
C LEU A 48 10.46 0.19 1.01
N TRP A 49 11.41 -0.01 1.91
CA TRP A 49 12.79 -0.28 1.54
C TRP A 49 13.00 -1.72 1.08
N LYS A 50 13.49 -1.84 -0.16
CA LYS A 50 14.17 -2.95 -0.84
C LYS A 50 13.67 -4.39 -0.58
N ILE A 51 12.93 -4.91 -1.57
CA ILE A 51 13.09 -6.31 -1.97
C ILE A 51 14.19 -6.33 -3.05
N GLY A 52 15.41 -6.70 -2.66
CA GLY A 52 16.57 -6.72 -3.56
C GLY A 52 17.05 -5.31 -3.99
N LYS A 53 17.11 -5.03 -5.30
CA LYS A 53 17.48 -3.72 -5.86
C LYS A 53 16.29 -2.77 -6.07
N PHE A 54 15.05 -3.24 -5.90
CA PHE A 54 13.86 -2.48 -6.26
C PHE A 54 13.24 -1.77 -5.07
N LEU A 55 12.89 -0.51 -5.28
CA LEU A 55 12.18 0.32 -4.33
C LEU A 55 10.68 0.14 -4.58
N ILE A 56 9.92 -0.24 -3.56
CA ILE A 56 8.48 -0.48 -3.70
C ILE A 56 7.73 0.65 -3.01
N THR A 57 6.82 1.29 -3.75
CA THR A 57 5.85 2.21 -3.17
C THR A 57 4.56 1.44 -2.92
N ALA A 58 4.14 1.38 -1.66
CA ALA A 58 2.87 0.79 -1.26
C ALA A 58 1.91 1.89 -0.79
N PHE A 59 0.62 1.68 -1.01
CA PHE A 59 -0.43 2.58 -0.57
C PHE A 59 -1.14 2.01 0.66
N LEU A 60 -1.45 2.92 1.58
CA LEU A 60 -2.21 2.65 2.80
C LEU A 60 -3.69 2.82 2.49
N GLU A 61 -4.46 1.76 2.71
CA GLU A 61 -5.93 1.77 2.73
C GLU A 61 -6.48 2.19 4.11
#